data_AF-A0A1I0P688-F1
#
_entry.id   AF-A0A1I0P688-F1
#
_cell.length_a   1.000
_cell.length_b   1.000
_cell.length_c   1.000
_cell.angle_alpha   90.00
_cell.angle_beta   90.00
_cell.angle_gamma   90.00
#
_symmetry.space_group_name_H-M   'P 1'
#
loop_
_entity.id
_entity.type
_entity.pdbx_description
1 polymer ?
#
loop_
_entity_poly.entity_id
_entity_poly.type
_entity_poly.pdbx_seq_one_letter_code
_entity_poly.pdbx_strand_id
1 'polypeptide(L)'
;MMHVFTRLERLIDRLCAGVAILGGLGLVFATVVTCVSICGKLVRRGIDGIFGASNAPEVLDWINPILGEEELVQFGVGFALFAALPYVMWHRGHIKVDLFERFFSSRVNQVLDLIGDILLFLIAYLLMTRQWFLIFKPARRDDPLWGELFVTGRWAEIWDRLRDSQESQIIGIKLWPTYVVAETLTVIFFVVALACVCRGFGRLAGRSPRDA
;
A
#
# COMPACT_ATOMS: atom_id res chain seq x y z
N MET A 1 10.86 -30.90 -9.83
CA MET A 1 9.74 -30.01 -9.47
C MET A 1 9.91 -29.39 -8.07
N MET A 2 10.27 -30.16 -7.02
CA MET A 2 10.53 -29.67 -5.64
C MET A 2 11.50 -28.48 -5.49
N HIS A 3 12.57 -28.42 -6.29
CA HIS A 3 13.53 -27.30 -6.21
C HIS A 3 12.97 -25.98 -6.74
N VAL A 4 12.00 -26.02 -7.66
CA VAL A 4 11.40 -24.81 -8.23
C VAL A 4 10.44 -24.20 -7.23
N PHE A 5 9.61 -25.02 -6.58
CA PHE A 5 8.65 -24.56 -5.59
C PHE A 5 9.34 -23.94 -4.37
N THR A 6 10.28 -24.66 -3.74
CA THR A 6 11.03 -24.12 -2.59
C THR A 6 11.87 -22.88 -2.90
N ARG A 7 12.26 -22.66 -4.17
CA ARG A 7 12.89 -21.40 -4.60
C ARG A 7 11.87 -20.30 -4.78
N LEU A 8 10.70 -20.60 -5.34
CA LEU A 8 9.60 -19.66 -5.49
C LEU A 8 9.09 -19.17 -4.13
N GLU A 9 8.92 -20.06 -3.16
CA GLU A 9 8.50 -19.68 -1.80
C GLU A 9 9.50 -18.74 -1.13
N ARG A 10 10.80 -19.07 -1.22
CA ARG A 10 11.87 -18.20 -0.68
C ARG A 10 11.96 -16.88 -1.42
N LEU A 11 11.64 -16.85 -2.71
CA LEU A 11 11.60 -15.62 -3.49
C LEU A 11 10.42 -14.74 -3.02
N ILE A 12 9.22 -15.30 -2.90
CA ILE A 12 8.03 -14.57 -2.44
C ILE A 12 8.26 -14.04 -1.02
N ASP A 13 8.80 -14.86 -0.12
CA ASP A 13 9.12 -14.47 1.25
C ASP A 13 10.07 -13.26 1.30
N ARG A 14 11.16 -13.30 0.52
CA ARG A 14 12.12 -12.19 0.43
C ARG A 14 11.53 -10.94 -0.20
N LEU A 15 10.67 -11.10 -1.22
CA LEU A 15 10.00 -9.97 -1.85
C LEU A 15 9.02 -9.31 -0.86
N CYS A 16 8.20 -10.10 -0.18
CA CYS A 16 7.29 -9.61 0.85
C CYS A 16 8.05 -8.90 1.99
N ALA A 17 9.13 -9.50 2.48
CA ALA A 17 9.95 -8.89 3.52
C ALA A 17 10.62 -7.59 3.04
N GLY A 18 11.17 -7.58 1.83
CA GLY A 18 11.79 -6.40 1.24
C GLY A 18 10.80 -5.25 1.07
N VAL A 19 9.61 -5.53 0.54
CA VAL A 19 8.53 -4.55 0.39
C VAL A 19 8.07 -4.04 1.75
N ALA A 20 7.87 -4.91 2.74
CA ALA A 20 7.47 -4.51 4.09
C ALA A 20 8.52 -3.63 4.79
N ILE A 21 9.82 -3.92 4.62
CA ILE A 21 10.91 -3.10 5.15
C ILE A 21 10.89 -1.71 4.49
N LEU A 22 10.71 -1.64 3.16
CA LEU A 22 10.57 -0.37 2.45
C LEU A 22 9.36 0.42 2.97
N GLY A 23 8.22 -0.25 3.18
CA GLY A 23 7.04 0.34 3.83
C GLY A 23 7.32 0.88 5.23
N GLY A 24 8.02 0.11 6.06
CA GLY A 24 8.43 0.51 7.40
C GLY A 24 9.36 1.73 7.40
N LEU A 25 10.29 1.82 6.46
CA LEU A 25 11.11 3.02 6.25
C LEU A 25 10.24 4.24 5.89
N GLY A 26 9.21 4.05 5.05
CA GLY A 26 8.21 5.08 4.76
C GLY A 26 7.44 5.55 6.00
N LEU A 27 7.11 4.64 6.91
CA LEU A 27 6.44 4.98 8.16
C LEU A 27 7.36 5.75 9.13
N VAL A 28 8.64 5.36 9.20
CA VAL A 28 9.64 6.10 9.99
C VAL A 28 9.80 7.51 9.42
N PHE A 29 9.89 7.64 8.09
CA PHE A 29 9.94 8.93 7.43
C PHE A 29 8.71 9.80 7.75
N ALA A 30 7.50 9.27 7.59
CA ALA A 30 6.26 9.98 7.93
C ALA A 30 6.24 10.40 9.41
N THR A 31 6.72 9.53 10.30
CA THR A 31 6.83 9.84 11.74
C THR A 31 7.78 11.01 11.99
N VAL A 32 8.96 10.99 11.38
CA VAL A 32 9.96 12.07 11.51
C VAL A 32 9.40 13.39 11.00
N VAL A 33 8.76 13.39 9.82
CA VAL A 33 8.10 14.58 9.26
C VAL A 33 7.06 15.14 10.22
N THR A 34 6.18 14.29 10.77
CA THR A 34 5.17 14.69 11.74
C THR A 34 5.79 15.26 13.01
N CYS A 35 6.85 14.64 13.55
CA CYS A 35 7.55 15.16 14.72
C CYS A 35 8.16 16.55 14.46
N VAL A 36 8.85 16.72 13.33
CA VAL A 36 9.45 18.02 12.94
C VAL A 36 8.38 19.09 12.80
N SER A 37 7.25 18.76 12.17
CA SER A 37 6.10 19.64 12.02
C SER A 37 5.51 20.09 13.37
N ILE A 38 5.19 19.12 14.23
CA ILE A 38 4.56 19.39 15.52
C ILE A 38 5.50 20.25 16.37
N CYS A 39 6.80 19.95 16.38
CA CYS A 39 7.80 20.78 17.05
C CYS A 39 7.80 22.22 16.50
N GLY A 40 7.82 22.41 15.18
CA GLY A 40 7.76 23.74 14.56
C GLY A 40 6.49 24.52 14.94
N LYS A 41 5.32 23.88 14.86
CA LYS A 41 4.03 24.49 15.25
C LYS A 41 3.99 24.83 16.74
N LEU A 42 4.51 23.98 17.61
CA LEU A 42 4.56 24.22 19.06
C LEU A 42 5.48 25.38 19.42
N VAL A 43 6.66 25.45 18.81
CA VAL A 43 7.61 26.55 19.01
C VAL A 43 6.97 27.87 18.58
N ARG A 44 6.32 27.91 17.40
CA ARG A 44 5.64 29.12 16.92
C ARG A 44 4.51 29.57 17.85
N ARG A 45 3.63 28.65 18.25
CA ARG A 45 2.54 28.95 19.22
C ARG A 45 3.07 29.45 20.56
N GLY A 46 4.20 28.89 21.04
CA GLY A 46 4.84 29.34 22.27
C GLY A 46 5.37 30.78 22.15
N ILE A 47 6.01 31.11 21.03
CA ILE A 47 6.54 32.46 20.77
C ILE A 47 5.41 33.47 20.63
N ASP A 48 4.37 33.16 19.86
CA ASP A 48 3.21 34.05 19.68
C ASP A 48 2.50 34.32 21.03
N GLY A 49 2.47 33.34 21.93
CA GLY A 49 1.92 33.47 23.28
C GLY A 49 2.77 34.30 24.25
N ILE A 50 4.07 34.42 24.03
CA ILE A 50 5.01 35.15 24.90
C ILE A 50 5.24 36.58 24.38
N PHE A 51 5.41 36.77 23.07
CA PHE A 51 5.83 38.04 22.47
C PHE A 51 4.68 38.86 21.87
N GLY A 52 3.47 38.29 21.80
CA GLY A 52 2.30 38.90 21.16
C GLY A 52 2.41 38.91 19.63
N ALA A 53 1.26 38.76 18.95
CA ALA A 53 1.19 38.54 17.51
C ALA A 53 1.86 39.61 16.61
N SER A 54 2.19 40.79 17.15
CA SER A 54 2.76 41.92 16.40
C SER A 54 4.29 42.06 16.49
N ASN A 55 4.97 41.27 17.34
CA ASN A 55 6.41 41.45 17.62
C ASN A 55 7.22 40.17 17.38
N ALA A 56 6.70 39.23 16.58
CA ALA A 56 7.42 38.02 16.24
C ALA A 56 8.74 38.39 15.52
N PRO A 57 9.92 37.92 15.99
CA PRO A 57 11.19 38.24 15.36
C PRO A 57 11.22 37.75 13.89
N GLU A 58 11.50 38.64 12.93
CA GLU A 58 11.66 38.31 11.50
C GLU A 58 12.72 37.21 11.23
N VAL A 59 13.61 36.97 12.19
CA VAL A 59 14.59 35.87 12.18
C VAL A 59 13.97 34.47 12.29
N LEU A 60 12.65 34.34 12.46
CA LEU A 60 11.92 33.06 12.59
C LEU A 60 10.88 32.80 11.49
N ASP A 61 10.93 33.54 10.38
CA ASP A 61 10.03 33.35 9.23
C ASP A 61 10.21 31.97 8.53
N TRP A 62 11.34 31.31 8.81
CA TRP A 62 11.66 29.94 8.38
C TRP A 62 10.94 28.86 9.19
N ILE A 63 10.31 29.19 10.34
CA ILE A 63 9.46 28.28 11.11
C ILE A 63 7.99 28.60 10.80
N ASN A 64 7.64 28.52 9.53
CA ASN A 64 6.23 28.50 9.11
C ASN A 64 5.70 27.07 9.11
N PRO A 65 4.41 26.84 9.45
CA PRO A 65 3.77 25.53 9.32
C PRO A 65 3.97 25.02 7.89
N ILE A 66 4.50 23.80 7.74
CA ILE A 66 4.74 23.22 6.43
C ILE A 66 3.38 22.95 5.79
N LEU A 67 3.00 23.78 4.82
CA LEU A 67 1.81 23.53 4.00
C LEU A 67 2.03 22.22 3.23
N GLY A 68 1.15 21.24 3.45
CA GLY A 68 1.12 19.99 2.69
C GLY A 68 1.79 18.79 3.37
N GLU A 69 2.32 18.95 4.58
CA GLU A 69 2.82 17.81 5.37
C GLU A 69 1.77 16.71 5.60
N GLU A 70 0.49 17.09 5.75
CA GLU A 70 -0.62 16.14 5.95
C GLU A 70 -0.77 15.23 4.72
N GLU A 71 -0.57 15.75 3.51
CA GLU A 71 -0.59 14.96 2.28
C GLU A 71 0.60 13.98 2.23
N LEU A 72 1.79 14.46 2.61
CA LEU A 72 3.00 13.62 2.63
C LEU A 72 2.90 12.49 3.65
N VAL A 73 2.36 12.79 4.84
CA VAL A 73 2.10 11.80 5.89
C VAL A 73 1.01 10.82 5.44
N GLN A 74 -0.06 11.29 4.81
CA GLN A 74 -1.12 10.43 4.26
C GLN A 74 -0.56 9.44 3.22
N PHE A 75 0.27 9.90 2.28
CA PHE A 75 0.92 9.02 1.31
C PHE A 75 1.92 8.06 1.97
N GLY A 76 2.71 8.54 2.94
CA GLY A 76 3.68 7.72 3.67
C GLY A 76 3.02 6.59 4.47
N VAL A 77 1.95 6.89 5.20
CA VAL A 77 1.18 5.90 5.95
C VAL A 77 0.46 4.93 5.01
N GLY A 78 -0.15 5.43 3.93
CA GLY A 78 -0.79 4.58 2.92
C GLY A 78 0.21 3.60 2.30
N PHE A 79 1.38 4.09 1.88
CA PHE A 79 2.47 3.27 1.35
C PHE A 79 2.91 2.20 2.37
N ALA A 80 3.12 2.57 3.64
CA ALA A 80 3.50 1.64 4.68
C ALA A 80 2.47 0.52 4.89
N LEU A 81 1.18 0.86 4.91
CA LEU A 81 0.09 -0.11 5.06
C LEU A 81 0.07 -1.10 3.89
N PHE A 82 0.01 -0.60 2.65
CA PHE A 82 -0.05 -1.46 1.47
C PHE A 82 1.21 -2.30 1.28
N ALA A 83 2.38 -1.80 1.69
CA ALA A 83 3.62 -2.55 1.67
C ALA A 83 3.69 -3.66 2.74
N ALA A 84 3.03 -3.48 3.89
CA ALA A 84 2.98 -4.49 4.94
C ALA A 84 1.97 -5.61 4.67
N LEU A 85 0.89 -5.33 3.93
CA LEU A 85 -0.19 -6.31 3.65
C LEU A 85 0.29 -7.64 3.05
N PRO A 86 1.15 -7.69 2.00
CA PRO A 86 1.66 -8.94 1.45
C PRO A 86 2.42 -9.78 2.49
N TYR A 87 3.24 -9.12 3.32
CA TYR A 87 4.02 -9.80 4.36
C TYR A 87 3.12 -10.42 5.43
N VAL A 88 2.16 -9.65 5.94
CA VAL A 88 1.19 -10.16 6.93
C VAL A 88 0.40 -11.35 6.38
N MET A 89 -0.03 -11.27 5.12
CA MET A 89 -0.79 -12.35 4.49
C MET A 89 0.06 -13.61 4.29
N TRP A 90 1.32 -13.46 3.89
CA TRP A 90 2.23 -14.58 3.68
C TRP A 90 2.56 -15.34 4.97
N HIS A 91 2.82 -14.62 6.06
CA HIS A 91 3.11 -15.20 7.37
C HIS A 91 1.84 -15.64 8.14
N ARG A 92 0.66 -15.49 7.54
CA ARG A 92 -0.64 -15.69 8.19
C ARG A 92 -0.77 -14.93 9.51
N GLY A 93 -0.27 -13.71 9.54
CA GLY A 93 -0.47 -12.78 10.66
C GLY A 93 -1.88 -12.18 10.72
N HIS A 94 -2.86 -12.72 9.99
CA HIS A 94 -4.26 -12.34 10.18
C HIS A 94 -4.72 -12.80 11.56
N ILE A 95 -5.53 -11.98 12.25
CA ILE A 95 -5.99 -12.26 13.61
C ILE A 95 -6.80 -13.56 13.57
N LYS A 96 -6.16 -14.65 14.00
CA LYS A 96 -6.84 -15.90 14.28
C LYS A 96 -7.45 -15.77 15.66
N VAL A 97 -8.68 -16.24 15.80
CA VAL A 97 -9.29 -16.32 17.11
C VAL A 97 -8.78 -17.61 17.77
N ASP A 98 -7.52 -17.58 18.23
CA ASP A 98 -6.83 -18.70 18.88
C ASP A 98 -7.60 -19.22 20.12
N LEU A 99 -8.51 -18.40 20.66
CA LEU A 99 -9.42 -18.77 21.74
C LEU A 99 -10.39 -19.89 21.34
N PHE A 100 -10.82 -19.95 20.08
CA PHE A 100 -11.75 -20.97 19.59
C PHE A 100 -11.05 -22.20 19.00
N GLU A 101 -9.76 -22.12 18.67
CA GLU A 101 -9.03 -23.23 18.05
C GLU A 101 -9.01 -24.50 18.91
N ARG A 102 -9.02 -24.35 20.25
CA ARG A 102 -9.02 -25.47 21.21
C ARG A 102 -10.34 -26.24 21.25
N PHE A 103 -11.43 -25.62 20.80
CA PHE A 103 -12.77 -26.22 20.79
C PHE A 103 -13.08 -26.95 19.47
N PHE A 104 -12.29 -26.73 18.42
CA PHE A 104 -12.53 -27.27 17.09
C PHE A 104 -11.52 -28.37 16.71
N SER A 105 -11.95 -29.30 15.86
CA SER A 105 -11.06 -30.33 15.32
C SER A 105 -10.06 -29.75 14.31
N SER A 106 -8.91 -30.39 14.12
CA SER A 106 -7.84 -29.93 13.21
C SER A 106 -8.34 -29.62 11.78
N ARG A 107 -9.33 -30.36 11.27
CA ARG A 107 -9.92 -30.11 9.94
C ARG A 107 -10.75 -28.84 9.89
N VAL A 108 -11.49 -28.53 10.95
CA VAL A 108 -12.31 -27.30 11.01
C VAL A 108 -11.41 -26.07 11.03
N ASN A 109 -10.31 -26.11 11.80
CA ASN A 109 -9.33 -25.02 11.83
C ASN A 109 -8.68 -24.79 10.45
N GLN A 110 -8.40 -25.86 9.69
CA GLN A 110 -7.88 -25.74 8.32
C GLN A 110 -8.89 -25.10 7.35
N VAL A 111 -10.18 -25.40 7.50
CA VAL A 111 -11.24 -24.78 6.69
C VAL A 111 -11.40 -23.31 7.06
N LEU A 112 -11.37 -22.96 8.35
CA LEU A 112 -11.43 -21.57 8.81
C LEU A 112 -10.24 -20.74 8.29
N ASP A 113 -9.02 -21.30 8.34
CA ASP A 113 -7.82 -20.72 7.72
C ASP A 113 -8.05 -20.45 6.23
N LEU A 114 -8.59 -21.42 5.48
CA LEU A 114 -8.84 -21.28 4.05
C LEU A 114 -9.92 -20.21 3.75
N ILE A 115 -10.98 -20.14 4.56
CA ILE A 115 -12.00 -19.09 4.43
C ILE A 115 -11.37 -17.71 4.62
N GLY A 116 -10.48 -17.55 5.60
CA GLY A 116 -9.72 -16.32 5.80
C GLY A 116 -8.85 -15.97 4.59
N ASP A 117 -8.10 -16.94 4.08
CA ASP A 117 -7.26 -16.78 2.88
C ASP A 117 -8.11 -16.36 1.65
N ILE A 118 -9.28 -16.98 1.44
CA ILE A 118 -10.20 -16.67 0.35
C ILE A 118 -10.80 -15.26 0.52
N LEU A 119 -11.21 -14.89 1.73
CA LEU A 119 -11.79 -13.57 1.98
C LEU A 119 -10.78 -12.46 1.71
N LEU A 120 -9.54 -12.62 2.16
CA LEU A 120 -8.46 -11.68 1.88
C LEU A 120 -8.12 -11.65 0.39
N PHE A 121 -8.15 -12.78 -0.31
CA PHE A 121 -8.01 -12.82 -1.77
C PHE A 121 -9.12 -12.06 -2.49
N LEU A 122 -10.38 -12.18 -2.05
CA LEU A 122 -11.49 -11.42 -2.61
C LEU A 122 -11.30 -9.91 -2.38
N ILE A 123 -10.84 -9.50 -1.20
CA ILE A 123 -10.51 -8.10 -0.91
C ILE A 123 -9.38 -7.62 -1.83
N ALA A 124 -8.30 -8.39 -1.97
CA ALA A 124 -7.19 -8.07 -2.86
C ALA A 124 -7.65 -7.93 -4.32
N TYR A 125 -8.51 -8.84 -4.78
CA TYR A 125 -9.12 -8.79 -6.10
C TYR A 125 -9.99 -7.54 -6.30
N LEU A 126 -10.82 -7.19 -5.32
CA LEU A 126 -11.66 -5.99 -5.38
C LEU A 126 -10.81 -4.71 -5.39
N LEU A 127 -9.75 -4.65 -4.59
CA LEU A 127 -8.83 -3.51 -4.59
C LEU A 127 -8.13 -3.38 -5.94
N MET A 128 -7.57 -4.47 -6.47
CA MET A 128 -6.90 -4.47 -7.77
C MET A 128 -7.84 -4.05 -8.90
N THR A 129 -9.04 -4.65 -8.97
CA THR A 129 -10.01 -4.31 -10.01
C THR A 129 -10.53 -2.88 -9.90
N ARG A 130 -10.78 -2.38 -8.69
CA ARG A 130 -11.18 -0.98 -8.47
C ARG A 130 -10.08 -0.01 -8.88
N GLN A 131 -8.84 -0.26 -8.47
CA GLN A 131 -7.72 0.64 -8.75
C GLN A 131 -7.38 0.66 -10.25
N TRP A 132 -7.34 -0.52 -10.87
CA TRP A 132 -7.22 -0.67 -12.32
C TRP A 132 -8.32 0.12 -13.03
N PHE A 133 -9.59 -0.07 -12.64
CA PHE A 133 -10.69 0.66 -13.25
C PHE A 133 -10.57 2.17 -13.11
N LEU A 134 -10.08 2.68 -11.96
CA LEU A 134 -9.88 4.11 -11.74
C LEU A 134 -8.78 4.69 -12.65
N ILE A 135 -7.68 3.97 -12.84
CA ILE A 135 -6.57 4.38 -13.71
C ILE A 135 -7.00 4.41 -15.19
N PHE A 136 -7.76 3.40 -15.62
CA PHE A 136 -8.17 3.23 -17.02
C PHE A 136 -9.49 3.92 -17.38
N LYS A 137 -10.13 4.61 -16.44
CA LYS A 137 -11.31 5.42 -16.75
C LYS A 137 -10.87 6.67 -17.54
N PRO A 138 -11.58 7.06 -18.61
CA PRO A 138 -11.28 8.30 -19.32
C PRO A 138 -11.44 9.50 -18.36
N ALA A 139 -10.43 10.37 -18.34
CA ALA A 139 -10.37 11.54 -17.46
C ALA A 139 -11.35 12.64 -17.92
N ARG A 140 -11.54 12.78 -19.24
CA ARG A 140 -12.53 13.66 -19.85
C ARG A 140 -13.59 12.86 -20.62
N ARG A 141 -14.81 13.38 -20.71
CA ARG A 141 -15.94 12.74 -21.41
C ARG A 141 -15.68 12.50 -22.91
N ASP A 142 -14.69 13.19 -23.47
CA ASP A 142 -14.38 13.26 -24.90
C ASP A 142 -13.09 12.49 -25.25
N ASP A 143 -12.43 11.91 -24.25
CA ASP A 143 -11.17 11.19 -24.40
C ASP A 143 -11.40 9.76 -24.94
N PRO A 144 -10.66 9.31 -25.98
CA PRO A 144 -10.71 7.91 -26.40
C PRO A 144 -10.34 6.95 -25.26
N LEU A 145 -10.96 5.76 -25.31
CA LEU A 145 -10.68 4.66 -24.38
C LEU A 145 -9.19 4.31 -24.41
N TRP A 146 -8.62 3.95 -23.26
CA TRP A 146 -7.21 3.55 -23.18
C TRP A 146 -6.84 2.44 -24.17
N GLY A 147 -7.76 1.49 -24.41
CA GLY A 147 -7.57 0.44 -25.40
C GLY A 147 -7.35 0.97 -26.83
N GLU A 148 -8.03 2.05 -27.20
CA GLU A 148 -7.83 2.68 -28.52
C GLU A 148 -6.48 3.41 -28.61
N LEU A 149 -6.05 4.06 -27.53
CA LEU A 149 -4.74 4.73 -27.48
C LEU A 149 -3.56 3.75 -27.63
N PHE A 150 -3.64 2.58 -26.96
CA PHE A 150 -2.61 1.55 -27.08
C PHE A 150 -2.59 0.92 -28.48
N VAL A 151 -3.76 0.69 -29.09
CA VAL A 151 -3.85 0.11 -30.44
C VAL A 151 -3.41 1.11 -31.51
N THR A 152 -3.70 2.40 -31.33
CA THR A 152 -3.29 3.47 -32.26
C THR A 152 -1.84 3.92 -32.08
N GLY A 153 -1.13 3.42 -31.06
CA GLY A 153 0.28 3.72 -30.84
C GLY A 153 0.57 5.19 -30.51
N ARG A 154 -0.41 5.92 -29.96
CA ARG A 154 -0.31 7.35 -29.61
C ARG A 154 0.42 7.54 -28.28
N TRP A 155 1.68 7.07 -28.21
CA TRP A 155 2.51 7.06 -27.00
C TRP A 155 2.71 8.44 -26.36
N ALA A 156 2.76 9.50 -27.17
CA ALA A 156 2.90 10.87 -26.67
C ALA A 156 1.67 11.32 -25.85
N GLU A 157 0.47 10.95 -26.27
CA GLU A 157 -0.77 11.32 -25.59
C GLU A 157 -1.04 10.44 -24.37
N ILE A 158 -0.61 9.18 -24.40
CA ILE A 158 -0.57 8.32 -23.21
C ILE A 158 0.34 8.95 -22.15
N TRP A 159 1.51 9.43 -22.57
CA TRP A 159 2.48 10.06 -21.68
C TRP A 159 1.98 11.40 -21.12
N ASP A 160 1.34 12.23 -21.94
CA ASP A 160 0.73 13.49 -21.49
C ASP A 160 -0.43 13.22 -20.53
N ARG A 161 -1.30 12.24 -20.78
CA ARG A 161 -2.38 11.86 -19.84
C ARG A 161 -1.86 11.36 -18.49
N LEU A 162 -0.77 10.58 -18.49
CA LEU A 162 -0.10 10.16 -17.27
C LEU A 162 0.52 11.35 -16.52
N ARG A 163 1.04 12.35 -17.25
CA ARG A 163 1.71 13.53 -16.70
C ARG A 163 0.76 14.64 -16.25
N ASP A 164 -0.42 14.77 -16.85
CA ASP A 164 -1.47 15.76 -16.55
C ASP A 164 -2.47 15.24 -15.52
N SER A 165 -2.22 14.08 -14.93
CA SER A 165 -3.00 13.53 -13.83
C SER A 165 -2.89 14.40 -12.57
N GLN A 166 -3.95 14.40 -11.77
CA GLN A 166 -4.22 15.27 -10.61
C GLN A 166 -2.94 15.67 -9.84
N GLU A 167 -2.79 16.96 -9.56
CA GLU A 167 -1.74 17.48 -8.68
C GLU A 167 -2.21 17.39 -7.22
N SER A 168 -1.29 17.19 -6.26
CA SER A 168 -1.65 17.27 -4.84
C SER A 168 -2.11 18.69 -4.51
N GLN A 169 -3.11 18.81 -3.63
CA GLN A 169 -3.85 20.06 -3.45
C GLN A 169 -3.00 21.15 -2.79
N ILE A 170 -1.96 20.76 -2.06
CA ILE A 170 -1.14 21.69 -1.28
C ILE A 170 0.32 21.68 -1.75
N ILE A 171 0.93 20.50 -1.95
CA ILE A 171 2.34 20.41 -2.36
C ILE A 171 2.50 20.57 -3.88
N GLY A 172 1.44 20.38 -4.67
CA GLY A 172 1.50 20.47 -6.14
C GLY A 172 2.37 19.39 -6.78
N ILE A 173 2.68 18.31 -6.05
CA ILE A 173 3.41 17.17 -6.61
C ILE A 173 2.44 16.39 -7.49
N LYS A 174 2.90 16.05 -8.70
CA LYS A 174 2.16 15.19 -9.62
C LYS A 174 1.95 13.81 -9.01
N LEU A 175 0.70 13.33 -8.94
CA LEU A 175 0.35 12.10 -8.22
C LEU A 175 0.67 10.81 -8.98
N TRP A 176 0.96 10.89 -10.29
CA TRP A 176 1.22 9.71 -11.13
C TRP A 176 2.27 8.72 -10.57
N PRO A 177 3.39 9.13 -9.93
CA PRO A 177 4.34 8.17 -9.38
C PRO A 177 3.73 7.37 -8.23
N THR A 178 2.89 8.00 -7.41
CA THR A 178 2.23 7.34 -6.28
C THR A 178 1.25 6.28 -6.75
N TYR A 179 0.53 6.52 -7.86
CA TYR A 179 -0.36 5.53 -8.46
C TYR A 179 0.40 4.32 -9.00
N VAL A 180 1.56 4.52 -9.64
CA VAL A 180 2.38 3.40 -10.14
C VAL A 180 2.90 2.54 -8.98
N VAL A 181 3.36 3.19 -7.90
CA VAL A 181 3.81 2.49 -6.69
C VAL A 181 2.65 1.72 -6.05
N ALA A 182 1.50 2.37 -5.87
CA ALA A 182 0.30 1.75 -5.30
C ALA A 182 -0.17 0.56 -6.14
N GLU A 183 -0.16 0.67 -7.46
CA GLU A 183 -0.53 -0.43 -8.36
C GLU A 183 0.42 -1.61 -8.24
N THR A 184 1.71 -1.34 -8.21
CA THR A 184 2.74 -2.37 -8.02
C THR A 184 2.52 -3.13 -6.70
N LEU A 185 2.26 -2.41 -5.61
CA LEU A 185 1.99 -3.01 -4.30
C LEU A 185 0.71 -3.84 -4.28
N THR A 186 -0.37 -3.34 -4.89
CA THR A 186 -1.65 -4.05 -4.97
C THR A 186 -1.54 -5.32 -5.80
N VAL A 187 -0.79 -5.30 -6.91
CA VAL A 187 -0.51 -6.49 -7.72
C VAL A 187 0.30 -7.53 -6.91
N ILE A 188 1.34 -7.10 -6.19
CA ILE A 188 2.10 -7.99 -5.31
C ILE A 188 1.19 -8.62 -4.25
N PHE A 189 0.34 -7.81 -3.61
CA PHE A 189 -0.63 -8.30 -2.62
C PHE A 189 -1.59 -9.34 -3.20
N PHE A 190 -2.14 -9.09 -4.40
CA PHE A 190 -3.02 -10.02 -5.09
C PHE A 190 -2.33 -11.35 -5.44
N VAL A 191 -1.10 -11.30 -5.95
CA VAL A 191 -0.31 -12.51 -6.28
C VAL A 191 -0.03 -13.33 -5.02
N VAL A 192 0.34 -12.68 -3.92
CA VAL A 192 0.57 -13.35 -2.63
C VAL A 192 -0.72 -13.95 -2.09
N ALA A 193 -1.84 -13.25 -2.21
CA ALA A 193 -3.14 -13.73 -1.79
C ALA A 193 -3.57 -14.99 -2.54
N LEU A 194 -3.38 -15.00 -3.86
CA LEU A 194 -3.63 -16.17 -4.70
C LEU A 194 -2.76 -17.37 -4.26
N ALA A 195 -1.47 -17.13 -4.01
CA ALA A 195 -0.54 -18.16 -3.55
C ALA A 195 -0.97 -18.76 -2.19
N CYS A 196 -1.46 -17.94 -1.25
CA CYS A 196 -1.98 -18.41 0.03
C CYS A 196 -3.22 -19.29 -0.13
N VAL A 197 -4.17 -18.89 -0.99
CA VAL A 197 -5.36 -19.70 -1.30
C VAL A 197 -4.97 -21.04 -1.92
N CYS A 198 -4.06 -21.05 -2.90
CA CYS A 198 -3.56 -22.29 -3.51
C CYS A 198 -2.92 -23.24 -2.47
N ARG A 199 -2.13 -22.69 -1.54
CA ARG A 199 -1.55 -23.47 -0.41
C ARG A 199 -2.62 -23.96 0.56
N GLY A 200 -3.68 -23.19 0.79
CA GLY A 200 -4.83 -23.59 1.60
C GLY A 200 -5.55 -24.81 1.03
N PHE A 201 -5.82 -24.80 -0.27
CA PHE A 201 -6.40 -25.95 -0.97
C PHE A 201 -5.50 -27.18 -0.93
N GLY A 202 -4.18 -27.02 -1.06
CA GLY A 202 -3.22 -28.11 -0.93
C GLY A 202 -3.30 -28.83 0.43
N ARG A 203 -3.48 -28.08 1.52
CA ARG A 203 -3.62 -28.63 2.89
C ARG A 203 -4.89 -29.47 3.05
N LEU A 204 -6.03 -29.02 2.52
CA LEU A 204 -7.29 -29.78 2.59
C LEU A 204 -7.29 -31.03 1.69
N ALA A 205 -6.58 -30.98 0.56
CA ALA A 205 -6.43 -32.11 -0.34
C ALA A 205 -5.53 -33.24 0.21
N GLY A 206 -5.02 -33.11 1.44
CA GLY A 206 -4.13 -34.11 2.05
C GLY A 206 -2.75 -34.19 1.41
N ARG A 207 -2.37 -33.21 0.58
CA ARG A 207 -1.00 -33.10 0.08
C ARG A 207 -0.12 -32.65 1.23
N SER A 208 0.78 -33.54 1.64
CA SER A 208 1.82 -33.23 2.62
C SER A 208 2.59 -31.99 2.15
N PRO A 209 3.07 -31.11 3.06
CA PRO A 209 3.89 -29.94 2.72
C PRO A 209 5.21 -30.24 1.99
N ARG A 210 5.45 -31.50 1.58
CA ARG A 210 6.54 -31.94 0.71
C ARG A 210 6.17 -31.94 -0.79
N ASP A 211 4.88 -31.86 -1.13
CA ASP A 211 4.38 -32.00 -2.51
C ASP A 211 3.57 -30.79 -3.03
N ALA A 212 3.39 -29.75 -2.20
CA ALA A 212 2.91 -28.46 -2.66
C ALA A 212 4.11 -27.63 -3.08
#